data_AF-A0A931GL22-F1
#
_entry.id   AF-A0A931GL22-F1
#
_cell.length_a   1.000
_cell.length_b   1.000
_cell.length_c   1.000
_cell.angle_alpha   90.00
_cell.angle_beta   90.00
_cell.angle_gamma   90.00
#
_symmetry.space_group_name_H-M   'P 1'
#
loop_
_entity.id
_entity.type
_entity.pdbx_description
1 polymer ?
#
loop_
_entity_poly.entity_id
_entity_poly.type
_entity_poly.pdbx_seq_one_letter_code
_entity_poly.pdbx_strand_id
1 'polypeptide(L)'
;MELDWNLLECEIRSAAARIAGEVISDHPSQTFYGLALEVTATAPDAAGASADEPLRLPVLALNSEEAFGRDLDDEARQVLAHDQAVDDDADFSELDEPQVSDGFYSPRWDASSWHWCSMDLFDDDHAEAWNDRLNAAAAEHGWEDTVRRYYRCLIAAVIAVRKELDRHRVHLVAFVSDEEHAEKLLLRCLTHEQLSQHFPELLDLEDEVGQQDDDAEVEAAR
;
A
#
# COMPACT_ATOMS: atom_id res chain seq x y z
N MET A 1 -6.37 -27.82 9.13
CA MET A 1 -7.26 -27.10 10.07
C MET A 1 -7.60 -25.82 9.34
N GLU A 2 -8.88 -25.57 9.06
CA GLU A 2 -9.27 -24.44 8.22
C GLU A 2 -8.83 -23.12 8.87
N LEU A 3 -8.20 -22.24 8.08
CA LEU A 3 -7.79 -20.90 8.52
C LEU A 3 -9.02 -20.07 8.87
N ASP A 4 -9.07 -19.55 10.10
CA ASP A 4 -10.14 -18.63 10.51
C ASP A 4 -9.86 -17.21 10.01
N TRP A 5 -10.37 -16.91 8.81
CA TRP A 5 -10.24 -15.60 8.17
C TRP A 5 -10.88 -14.46 8.97
N ASN A 6 -11.95 -14.74 9.72
CA ASN A 6 -12.62 -13.70 10.51
C ASN A 6 -11.79 -13.35 11.74
N LEU A 7 -11.16 -14.36 12.36
CA LEU A 7 -10.23 -14.12 13.45
C LEU A 7 -9.02 -13.32 12.97
N LEU A 8 -8.44 -13.70 11.83
CA LEU A 8 -7.31 -12.97 11.22
C LEU A 8 -7.68 -11.51 10.93
N GLU A 9 -8.82 -11.24 10.29
CA GLU A 9 -9.30 -9.88 10.03
C GLU A 9 -9.45 -9.07 11.32
N CYS A 10 -10.08 -9.67 12.33
CA CYS A 10 -10.31 -9.02 13.61
C CYS A 10 -9.00 -8.68 14.33
N GLU A 11 -8.02 -9.57 14.30
CA GLU A 11 -6.70 -9.34 14.90
C GLU A 11 -5.91 -8.27 14.15
N ILE A 12 -5.83 -8.34 12.81
CA ILE A 12 -5.16 -7.33 11.98
C ILE A 12 -5.78 -5.95 12.22
N ARG A 13 -7.12 -5.86 12.16
CA ARG A 13 -7.85 -4.61 12.41
C ARG A 13 -7.53 -4.05 13.78
N SER A 14 -7.60 -4.89 14.83
CA SER A 14 -7.40 -4.44 16.21
C SER A 14 -5.96 -3.97 16.44
N ALA A 15 -4.98 -4.69 15.89
CA ALA A 15 -3.58 -4.31 15.97
C ALA A 15 -3.30 -3.01 15.22
N ALA A 16 -3.75 -2.90 13.98
CA ALA A 16 -3.53 -1.73 13.14
C ALA A 16 -4.20 -0.47 13.73
N ALA A 17 -5.45 -0.56 14.19
CA ALA A 17 -6.13 0.57 14.82
C ALA A 17 -5.45 1.01 16.12
N ARG A 18 -4.94 0.07 16.92
CA ARG A 18 -4.19 0.36 18.14
C ARG A 18 -2.89 1.11 17.82
N ILE A 19 -2.05 0.56 16.95
CA ILE A 19 -0.74 1.15 16.61
C ILE A 19 -0.94 2.52 15.95
N ALA A 20 -1.83 2.62 14.97
CA ALA A 20 -2.15 3.90 14.33
C ALA A 20 -2.67 4.92 15.34
N GLY A 21 -3.55 4.50 16.26
CA GLY A 21 -4.07 5.35 17.32
C GLY A 21 -3.01 5.84 18.30
N GLU A 22 -2.04 4.99 18.65
CA GLU A 22 -0.88 5.35 19.48
C GLU A 22 -0.01 6.41 18.77
N VAL A 23 0.39 6.17 17.51
CA VAL A 23 1.18 7.11 16.71
C VAL A 23 0.46 8.46 16.56
N ILE A 24 -0.82 8.46 16.21
CA ILE A 24 -1.62 9.69 16.07
C ILE A 24 -1.68 10.45 17.41
N SER A 25 -1.84 9.73 18.53
CA SER A 25 -1.94 10.33 19.86
C SER A 25 -0.61 10.93 20.35
N ASP A 26 0.51 10.30 19.99
CA ASP A 26 1.86 10.77 20.35
C ASP A 26 2.30 11.98 19.51
N HIS A 27 1.64 12.22 18.37
CA HIS A 27 1.93 13.32 17.45
C HIS A 27 0.71 14.25 17.23
N PRO A 28 0.17 14.91 18.28
CA PRO A 28 -1.06 15.69 18.18
C PRO A 28 -0.93 16.97 17.35
N SER A 29 0.30 17.39 17.03
CA SER A 29 0.56 18.54 16.16
C SER A 29 0.62 18.20 14.69
N GLN A 30 0.49 16.92 14.34
CA GLN A 30 0.63 16.44 12.96
C GLN A 30 -0.72 16.05 12.37
N THR A 31 -0.84 16.22 11.05
CA THR A 31 -2.02 15.86 10.27
C THR A 31 -1.71 14.58 9.48
N PHE A 32 -2.17 13.45 9.99
CA PHE A 32 -2.03 12.16 9.32
C PHE A 32 -2.96 12.07 8.12
N TYR A 33 -2.42 11.68 6.96
CA TYR A 33 -3.18 11.58 5.71
C TYR A 33 -3.20 10.17 5.12
N GLY A 34 -2.23 9.31 5.47
CA GLY A 34 -2.05 7.99 4.87
C GLY A 34 -1.92 6.88 5.91
N LEU A 35 -2.57 5.75 5.64
CA LEU A 35 -2.39 4.48 6.33
C LEU A 35 -2.40 3.34 5.31
N ALA A 36 -1.37 2.53 5.28
CA ALA A 36 -1.27 1.39 4.39
C ALA A 36 -0.99 0.10 5.14
N LEU A 37 -1.63 -0.98 4.72
CA LEU A 37 -1.18 -2.34 5.04
C LEU A 37 -0.34 -2.81 3.86
N GLU A 38 0.98 -2.82 4.05
CA GLU A 38 1.94 -3.19 3.03
C GLU A 38 2.14 -4.70 3.02
N VAL A 39 1.86 -5.31 1.86
CA VAL A 39 2.02 -6.74 1.62
C VAL A 39 3.43 -7.00 1.16
N THR A 40 4.12 -7.89 1.86
CA THR A 40 5.54 -8.22 1.62
C THR A 40 5.72 -9.55 0.88
N ALA A 41 4.63 -10.19 0.45
CA ALA A 41 4.67 -11.47 -0.25
C ALA A 41 4.40 -11.27 -1.74
N THR A 42 5.38 -11.52 -2.59
CA THR A 42 5.19 -11.50 -4.05
C THR A 42 4.70 -12.84 -4.57
N ALA A 43 3.87 -12.81 -5.62
CA ALA A 43 3.36 -14.03 -6.22
C ALA A 43 4.50 -14.82 -6.92
N PRO A 44 4.46 -16.16 -6.90
CA PRO A 44 5.54 -17.01 -7.44
C PRO A 44 5.73 -16.93 -8.97
N ASP A 45 4.85 -16.21 -9.67
CA ASP A 45 4.85 -15.97 -11.12
C ASP A 45 5.35 -14.58 -11.54
N ALA A 46 5.62 -13.67 -10.59
CA ALA A 46 6.37 -12.46 -10.88
C ALA A 46 7.78 -12.85 -11.36
N ALA A 47 8.23 -12.28 -12.48
CA ALA A 47 9.50 -12.60 -13.12
C ALA A 47 10.71 -12.22 -12.23
N GLY A 48 10.99 -13.03 -11.22
CA GLY A 48 11.99 -12.75 -10.18
C GLY A 48 11.65 -13.34 -8.80
N ALA A 49 10.38 -13.62 -8.51
CA ALA A 49 9.96 -14.25 -7.28
C ALA A 49 10.22 -15.76 -7.33
N SER A 50 10.91 -16.30 -6.33
CA SER A 50 11.01 -17.76 -6.19
C SER A 50 9.65 -18.32 -5.83
N ALA A 51 9.28 -19.48 -6.38
CA ALA A 51 8.06 -20.22 -6.06
C ALA A 51 7.90 -20.62 -4.57
N ASP A 52 8.86 -20.23 -3.74
CA ASP A 52 9.01 -20.52 -2.32
C ASP A 52 8.85 -19.29 -1.43
N GLU A 53 8.52 -18.09 -1.96
CA GLU A 53 8.31 -16.93 -1.08
C GLU A 53 7.01 -17.11 -0.27
N PRO A 54 7.09 -17.23 1.05
CA PRO A 54 5.95 -17.57 1.87
C PRO A 54 5.02 -16.38 2.08
N LEU A 55 3.72 -16.65 2.28
CA LEU A 55 2.79 -15.61 2.74
C LEU A 55 3.25 -15.07 4.09
N ARG A 56 3.27 -13.74 4.16
CA ARG A 56 3.61 -12.97 5.35
C ARG A 56 2.45 -12.06 5.70
N LEU A 57 2.24 -11.89 7.00
CA LEU A 57 1.40 -10.82 7.54
C LEU A 57 1.88 -9.45 7.04
N PRO A 58 0.95 -8.50 6.86
CA PRO A 58 1.31 -7.19 6.36
C PRO A 58 2.00 -6.41 7.47
N VAL A 59 2.79 -5.42 7.06
CA VAL A 59 3.28 -4.39 7.97
C VAL A 59 2.41 -3.14 7.84
N LEU A 60 2.37 -2.36 8.91
CA LEU A 60 1.64 -1.10 8.93
C LEU A 60 2.57 0.05 8.53
N ALA A 61 2.11 0.86 7.58
CA ALA A 61 2.74 2.12 7.24
C ALA A 61 1.77 3.29 7.50
N LEU A 62 2.27 4.37 8.10
CA LEU A 62 1.53 5.63 8.28
C LEU A 62 2.38 6.81 7.82
N ASN A 63 1.71 7.87 7.37
CA ASN A 63 2.38 9.14 7.10
C ASN A 63 1.52 10.37 7.43
N SER A 64 2.22 11.48 7.69
CA SER A 64 1.67 12.79 8.00
C SER A 64 2.18 13.85 7.04
N GLU A 65 1.42 14.93 6.88
CA GLU A 65 1.79 16.00 5.95
C GLU A 65 3.10 16.67 6.35
N GLU A 66 3.36 16.74 7.66
CA GLU A 66 4.57 17.32 8.21
C GLU A 66 5.79 16.44 7.99
N ALA A 67 5.65 15.11 8.06
CA ALA A 67 6.73 14.20 7.74
C ALA A 67 7.04 14.24 6.24
N PHE A 68 6.03 14.14 5.38
CA PHE A 68 6.19 14.25 3.94
C PHE A 68 6.82 15.58 3.50
N GLY A 69 6.40 16.70 4.10
CA GLY A 69 7.00 18.01 3.80
C GLY A 69 8.47 18.10 4.19
N ARG A 70 8.90 17.41 5.26
CA ARG A 70 10.32 17.36 5.66
C ARG A 70 11.15 16.55 4.68
N ASP A 71 10.63 15.42 4.21
CA ASP A 71 11.32 14.57 3.26
C ASP A 71 11.57 15.33 1.94
N LEU A 72 10.57 16.06 1.44
CA LEU A 72 10.73 16.93 0.26
C LEU A 72 11.75 18.06 0.46
N ASP A 73 11.76 18.68 1.65
CA ASP A 73 12.72 19.75 1.97
C ASP A 73 14.16 19.21 2.03
N ASP A 74 14.35 17.99 2.54
CA ASP A 74 15.66 17.35 2.65
C ASP A 74 16.16 16.87 1.27
N GLU A 75 15.29 16.33 0.42
CA GLU A 75 15.59 16.02 -0.99
C GLU A 75 16.03 17.29 -1.75
N ALA A 76 15.27 18.38 -1.61
CA ALA A 76 15.61 19.65 -2.26
C ALA A 76 16.97 20.20 -1.81
N ARG A 77 17.31 20.06 -0.52
CA ARG A 77 18.64 20.44 -0.01
C ARG A 77 19.75 19.57 -0.60
N GLN A 78 19.50 18.28 -0.76
CA GLN A 78 20.48 17.35 -1.30
C GLN A 78 20.81 17.66 -2.76
N VAL A 79 19.80 18.00 -3.58
CA VAL A 79 19.99 18.46 -4.97
C VAL A 79 20.83 19.74 -5.01
N LEU A 80 20.52 20.74 -4.19
CA LEU A 80 21.26 21.99 -4.14
C LEU A 80 22.72 21.81 -3.66
N ALA A 81 22.95 20.87 -2.76
CA ALA A 81 24.30 20.53 -2.29
C ALA A 81 25.11 19.76 -3.36
N HIS A 82 24.43 18.95 -4.17
CA HIS A 82 25.04 18.28 -5.31
C HIS A 82 25.48 19.31 -6.36
N ASP A 83 24.60 20.24 -6.75
CA ASP A 83 24.91 21.32 -7.72
C ASP A 83 26.08 22.21 -7.28
N GLN A 84 26.22 22.47 -5.97
CA GLN A 84 27.33 23.27 -5.43
C GLN A 84 28.67 22.51 -5.38
N ALA A 85 28.67 21.18 -5.53
CA ALA A 85 29.87 20.36 -5.58
C ALA A 85 30.40 20.13 -7.00
N VAL A 86 29.67 20.55 -8.06
CA VAL A 86 30.02 20.32 -9.47
C VAL A 86 30.75 21.50 -10.13
N ASP A 87 31.44 22.34 -9.35
CA ASP A 87 32.35 23.37 -9.88
C ASP A 87 33.79 22.83 -9.89
N ASP A 88 34.04 21.81 -10.72
CA ASP A 88 35.30 21.52 -11.42
C ASP A 88 35.08 20.28 -12.33
N ASP A 89 34.78 20.51 -13.61
CA ASP A 89 34.95 19.54 -14.74
C ASP A 89 34.10 18.24 -14.75
N ALA A 90 32.83 18.24 -14.33
CA ALA A 90 31.95 17.08 -14.54
C ALA A 90 31.00 17.23 -15.74
N ASP A 91 31.03 16.21 -16.59
CA ASP A 91 30.16 16.00 -17.74
C ASP A 91 28.69 15.84 -17.28
N PHE A 92 27.84 16.81 -17.61
CA PHE A 92 26.41 16.81 -17.27
C PHE A 92 25.56 15.83 -18.10
N SER A 93 26.18 14.95 -18.90
CA SER A 93 25.44 13.90 -19.62
C SER A 93 25.01 12.70 -18.76
N GLU A 94 25.46 12.64 -17.49
CA GLU A 94 25.02 11.68 -16.46
C GLU A 94 24.21 12.37 -15.34
N LEU A 95 23.61 13.54 -15.58
CA LEU A 95 22.44 13.92 -14.78
C LEU A 95 21.35 12.89 -15.11
N ASP A 96 21.38 11.79 -14.37
CA ASP A 96 20.32 10.80 -14.31
C ASP A 96 19.02 11.60 -14.29
N GLU A 97 18.20 11.38 -15.32
CA GLU A 97 16.88 11.95 -15.43
C GLU A 97 16.22 11.82 -14.06
N PRO A 98 15.43 12.83 -13.58
CA PRO A 98 14.77 12.72 -12.28
C PRO A 98 14.18 11.33 -12.24
N GLN A 99 14.63 10.49 -11.30
CA GLN A 99 14.16 9.11 -11.21
C GLN A 99 12.67 9.25 -10.90
N VAL A 100 11.89 9.32 -11.96
CA VAL A 100 10.50 8.96 -11.98
C VAL A 100 10.62 7.52 -11.57
N SER A 101 10.41 7.28 -10.28
CA SER A 101 10.11 5.95 -9.78
C SER A 101 9.23 5.33 -10.83
N ASP A 102 9.63 4.20 -11.38
CA ASP A 102 8.89 3.48 -12.42
C ASP A 102 7.53 2.97 -11.88
N GLY A 103 7.15 3.39 -10.66
CA GLY A 103 5.83 3.23 -10.08
C GLY A 103 4.87 4.31 -10.54
N PHE A 104 3.65 3.89 -10.86
CA PHE A 104 2.48 4.70 -11.18
C PHE A 104 2.08 5.74 -10.09
N TYR A 105 2.83 5.84 -8.99
CA TYR A 105 2.49 6.60 -7.79
C TYR A 105 3.29 7.89 -7.65
N SER A 106 2.60 8.97 -7.28
CA SER A 106 3.25 10.09 -6.62
C SER A 106 4.00 9.58 -5.37
N PRO A 107 5.23 10.07 -5.09
CA PRO A 107 5.96 9.73 -3.86
C PRO A 107 5.15 9.92 -2.57
N ARG A 108 4.13 10.79 -2.61
CA ARG A 108 3.19 10.98 -1.50
C ARG A 108 2.46 9.70 -1.08
N TRP A 109 2.24 8.77 -2.00
CA TRP A 109 1.41 7.57 -1.82
C TRP A 109 2.19 6.25 -1.82
N ASP A 110 3.51 6.31 -1.89
CA ASP A 110 4.37 5.14 -1.78
C ASP A 110 4.58 4.79 -0.30
N ALA A 111 3.87 3.76 0.18
CA ALA A 111 3.88 3.35 1.58
C ALA A 111 5.26 2.91 2.07
N SER A 112 6.09 2.36 1.18
CA SER A 112 7.42 1.84 1.51
C SER A 112 8.39 2.96 1.89
N SER A 113 8.19 4.16 1.34
CA SER A 113 9.02 5.34 1.58
C SER A 113 8.50 6.25 2.71
N TRP A 114 7.39 5.89 3.36
CA TRP A 114 6.83 6.70 4.44
C TRP A 114 7.65 6.70 5.72
N HIS A 115 7.54 7.80 6.48
CA HIS A 115 8.30 8.01 7.71
C HIS A 115 8.05 6.96 8.80
N TRP A 116 6.81 6.47 8.90
CA TRP A 116 6.46 5.33 9.76
C TRP A 116 6.09 4.13 8.89
N CYS A 117 7.04 3.61 8.10
CA CYS A 117 6.87 2.36 7.38
C CYS A 117 7.31 1.15 8.23
N SER A 118 6.88 -0.06 7.84
CA SER A 118 7.31 -1.33 8.45
C SER A 118 7.04 -1.50 9.95
N MET A 119 5.89 -1.01 10.46
CA MET A 119 5.49 -1.29 11.85
C MET A 119 4.82 -2.67 11.97
N ASP A 120 5.42 -3.55 12.76
CA ASP A 120 4.88 -4.88 13.01
C ASP A 120 3.54 -4.83 13.76
N LEU A 121 2.54 -5.56 13.25
CA LEU A 121 1.22 -5.64 13.87
C LEU A 121 1.21 -6.52 15.14
N PHE A 122 2.09 -7.51 15.18
CA PHE A 122 2.16 -8.54 16.21
C PHE A 122 3.61 -8.75 16.66
N ASP A 123 3.79 -9.40 17.80
CA ASP A 123 5.11 -9.94 18.17
C ASP A 123 5.53 -11.09 17.23
N ASP A 124 6.83 -11.37 17.20
CA ASP A 124 7.44 -12.36 16.29
C ASP A 124 6.78 -13.75 16.39
N ASP A 125 6.52 -14.23 17.61
CA ASP A 125 5.94 -15.55 17.86
C ASP A 125 4.50 -15.64 17.31
N HIS A 126 3.70 -14.60 17.54
CA HIS A 126 2.32 -14.55 17.07
C HIS A 126 2.24 -14.34 15.55
N ALA A 127 3.16 -13.55 14.99
CA ALA A 127 3.29 -13.35 13.56
C ALA A 127 3.69 -14.65 12.84
N GLU A 128 4.69 -15.37 13.36
CA GLU A 128 5.13 -16.67 12.84
C GLU A 128 3.97 -17.68 12.84
N ALA A 129 3.21 -17.75 13.93
CA ALA A 129 2.07 -18.66 14.03
C ALA A 129 0.99 -18.40 12.95
N TRP A 130 0.75 -17.14 12.59
CA TRP A 130 -0.19 -16.80 11.51
C TRP A 130 0.40 -17.06 10.12
N ASN A 131 1.67 -16.72 9.92
CA ASN A 131 2.39 -17.02 8.68
C ASN A 131 2.35 -18.53 8.39
N ASP A 132 2.62 -19.37 9.39
CA ASP A 132 2.54 -20.83 9.26
C ASP A 132 1.14 -21.30 8.84
N ARG A 133 0.09 -20.73 9.44
CA ARG A 133 -1.29 -21.09 9.09
C ARG A 133 -1.68 -20.62 7.69
N LEU A 134 -1.25 -19.43 7.27
CA LEU A 134 -1.46 -18.91 5.91
C LEU A 134 -0.78 -19.80 4.87
N ASN A 135 0.48 -20.17 5.12
CA ASN A 135 1.23 -21.04 4.21
C ASN A 135 0.70 -22.48 4.20
N ALA A 136 0.23 -23.00 5.34
CA ALA A 136 -0.47 -24.28 5.39
C ALA A 136 -1.78 -24.26 4.59
N ALA A 137 -2.55 -23.15 4.68
CA ALA A 137 -3.76 -22.97 3.89
C ALA A 137 -3.46 -22.88 2.38
N ALA A 138 -2.39 -22.17 2.00
CA ALA A 138 -1.93 -22.10 0.61
C ALA A 138 -1.50 -23.48 0.08
N ALA A 139 -0.80 -24.27 0.90
CA ALA A 139 -0.42 -25.64 0.55
C ALA A 139 -1.61 -26.59 0.42
N GLU A 140 -2.67 -26.40 1.22
CA GLU A 140 -3.87 -27.26 1.21
C GLU A 140 -4.87 -26.88 0.11
N HIS A 141 -5.08 -25.59 -0.13
CA HIS A 141 -6.16 -25.07 -0.99
C HIS A 141 -5.67 -24.41 -2.29
N GLY A 142 -4.36 -24.27 -2.46
CA GLY A 142 -3.76 -23.56 -3.57
C GLY A 142 -3.44 -22.11 -3.21
N TRP A 143 -2.32 -21.64 -3.78
CA TRP A 143 -1.79 -20.29 -3.55
C TRP A 143 -2.77 -19.20 -3.99
N GLU A 144 -3.25 -19.26 -5.23
CA GLU A 144 -4.08 -18.21 -5.82
C GLU A 144 -5.37 -17.96 -5.03
N ASP A 145 -6.07 -19.03 -4.64
CA ASP A 145 -7.30 -18.91 -3.86
C ASP A 145 -7.05 -18.39 -2.44
N THR A 146 -5.91 -18.76 -1.84
CA THR A 146 -5.52 -18.30 -0.50
C THR A 146 -5.14 -16.82 -0.54
N VAL A 147 -4.33 -16.39 -1.50
CA VAL A 147 -3.96 -14.99 -1.73
C VAL A 147 -5.18 -14.12 -1.99
N ARG A 148 -6.13 -14.59 -2.82
CA ARG A 148 -7.37 -13.85 -3.08
C ARG A 148 -8.19 -13.64 -1.80
N ARG A 149 -8.28 -14.65 -0.94
CA ARG A 149 -8.96 -14.54 0.37
C ARG A 149 -8.18 -13.63 1.31
N TYR A 150 -6.86 -13.70 1.28
CA TYR A 150 -5.98 -12.85 2.07
C TYR A 150 -6.14 -11.38 1.71
N TYR A 151 -6.07 -11.00 0.43
CA TYR A 151 -6.33 -9.62 0.00
C TYR A 151 -7.72 -9.13 0.42
N ARG A 152 -8.76 -9.97 0.30
CA ARG A 152 -10.11 -9.61 0.78
C ARG A 152 -10.13 -9.37 2.29
N CYS A 153 -9.40 -10.17 3.06
CA CYS A 153 -9.23 -9.99 4.51
C CYS A 153 -8.55 -8.65 4.82
N LEU A 154 -7.46 -8.32 4.12
CA LEU A 154 -6.73 -7.06 4.31
C LEU A 154 -7.57 -5.83 3.92
N ILE A 155 -8.27 -5.89 2.79
CA ILE A 155 -9.20 -4.83 2.35
C ILE A 155 -10.29 -4.61 3.41
N ALA A 156 -10.87 -5.68 3.94
CA ALA A 156 -11.87 -5.58 4.99
C ALA A 156 -11.30 -4.95 6.27
N ALA A 157 -10.11 -5.37 6.69
CA ALA A 157 -9.42 -4.83 7.85
C ALA A 157 -9.12 -3.34 7.69
N VAL A 158 -8.53 -2.91 6.56
CA VAL A 158 -8.15 -1.49 6.37
C VAL A 158 -9.35 -0.56 6.27
N ILE A 159 -10.44 -1.00 5.63
CA ILE A 159 -11.71 -0.24 5.59
C ILE A 159 -12.29 -0.11 7.01
N ALA A 160 -12.19 -1.15 7.83
CA ALA A 160 -12.69 -1.13 9.19
C ALA A 160 -11.83 -0.22 10.08
N VAL A 161 -10.50 -0.28 9.97
CA VAL A 161 -9.55 0.62 10.65
C VAL A 161 -9.85 2.07 10.30
N ARG A 162 -10.02 2.39 9.00
CA ARG A 162 -10.39 3.74 8.56
C ARG A 162 -11.65 4.22 9.26
N LYS A 163 -12.73 3.42 9.22
CA LYS A 163 -14.01 3.77 9.85
C LYS A 163 -13.90 3.95 11.36
N GLU A 164 -12.98 3.25 12.02
CA GLU A 164 -12.74 3.37 13.44
C GLU A 164 -12.01 4.68 13.76
N LEU A 165 -10.94 4.98 13.03
CA LEU A 165 -10.13 6.19 13.23
C LEU A 165 -10.81 7.48 12.76
N ASP A 166 -11.58 7.43 11.67
CA ASP A 166 -12.25 8.59 11.07
C ASP A 166 -13.40 9.13 11.94
N ARG A 167 -13.83 8.39 12.98
CA ARG A 167 -14.68 8.94 14.06
C ARG A 167 -14.04 10.15 14.74
N HIS A 168 -12.72 10.29 14.63
CA HIS A 168 -11.94 11.41 15.15
C HIS A 168 -11.69 12.54 14.11
N ARG A 169 -12.32 12.47 12.92
CA ARG A 169 -12.21 13.45 11.82
C ARG A 169 -10.79 13.61 11.26
N VAL A 170 -10.08 12.50 11.14
CA VAL A 170 -8.81 12.45 10.41
C VAL A 170 -9.17 12.02 9.00
N HIS A 171 -9.03 12.90 8.00
CA HIS A 171 -9.28 12.56 6.59
C HIS A 171 -8.21 11.57 6.08
N LEU A 172 -8.29 10.33 6.57
CA LEU A 172 -7.32 9.25 6.35
C LEU A 172 -7.66 8.51 5.06
N VAL A 173 -6.68 8.47 4.15
CA VAL A 173 -6.67 7.56 3.02
C VAL A 173 -6.05 6.25 3.50
N ALA A 174 -6.84 5.18 3.48
CA ALA A 174 -6.43 3.89 4.01
C ALA A 174 -6.56 2.80 2.94
N PHE A 175 -5.49 2.09 2.63
CA PHE A 175 -5.45 1.11 1.55
C PHE A 175 -4.49 -0.06 1.82
N VAL A 176 -4.55 -1.09 0.98
CA VAL A 176 -3.56 -2.18 0.96
C VAL A 176 -2.53 -1.83 -0.10
N SER A 177 -1.25 -1.80 0.28
CA SER A 177 -0.13 -1.53 -0.63
C SER A 177 0.50 -2.84 -1.08
N ASP A 178 0.55 -3.05 -2.39
CA ASP A 178 1.19 -4.20 -3.04
C ASP A 178 1.60 -3.74 -4.44
N GLU A 179 2.91 -3.79 -4.77
CA GLU A 179 3.45 -3.22 -6.01
C GLU A 179 2.78 -3.79 -7.27
N GLU A 180 2.39 -5.06 -7.24
CA GLU A 180 1.82 -5.77 -8.39
C GLU A 180 0.33 -5.47 -8.60
N HIS A 181 -0.44 -5.33 -7.52
CA HIS A 181 -1.90 -5.19 -7.57
C HIS A 181 -2.43 -3.83 -7.14
N ALA A 182 -1.54 -2.85 -6.99
CA ALA A 182 -1.80 -1.57 -6.35
C ALA A 182 -3.07 -0.85 -6.86
N GLU A 183 -3.26 -0.74 -8.17
CA GLU A 183 -4.44 -0.08 -8.78
C GLU A 183 -5.76 -0.74 -8.36
N LYS A 184 -5.84 -2.07 -8.49
CA LYS A 184 -7.03 -2.85 -8.15
C LYS A 184 -7.33 -2.78 -6.67
N LEU A 185 -6.30 -2.74 -5.82
CA LEU A 185 -6.47 -2.63 -4.37
C LEU A 185 -6.97 -1.25 -3.97
N LEU A 186 -6.46 -0.17 -4.59
CA LEU A 186 -6.92 1.19 -4.34
C LEU A 186 -8.39 1.37 -4.69
N LEU A 187 -8.81 0.92 -5.87
CA LEU A 187 -10.23 0.95 -6.30
C LEU A 187 -11.16 0.20 -5.32
N ARG A 188 -10.65 -0.84 -4.65
CA ARG A 188 -11.43 -1.64 -3.69
C ARG A 188 -11.43 -1.06 -2.28
N CYS A 189 -10.40 -0.31 -1.88
CA CYS A 189 -10.26 0.27 -0.54
C CYS A 189 -10.89 1.67 -0.43
N LEU A 190 -10.78 2.46 -1.48
CA LEU A 190 -11.07 3.88 -1.45
C LEU A 190 -12.49 4.20 -1.95
N THR A 191 -13.02 5.33 -1.48
CA THR A 191 -14.27 5.88 -2.00
C THR A 191 -14.01 6.66 -3.28
N HIS A 192 -15.02 6.84 -4.14
CA HIS A 192 -14.89 7.62 -5.37
C HIS A 192 -14.41 9.06 -5.12
N GLU A 193 -14.85 9.70 -4.03
CA GLU A 193 -14.38 11.03 -3.63
C GLU A 193 -12.86 11.02 -3.34
N GLN A 194 -12.38 10.05 -2.56
CA GLN A 194 -10.95 9.91 -2.25
C GLN A 194 -10.12 9.59 -3.48
N LEU A 195 -10.63 8.74 -4.39
CA LEU A 195 -9.99 8.47 -5.67
C LEU A 195 -9.88 9.74 -6.51
N SER A 196 -10.97 10.48 -6.68
CA SER A 196 -10.95 11.73 -7.47
C SER A 196 -10.00 12.80 -6.91
N GLN A 197 -9.80 12.81 -5.60
CA GLN A 197 -8.97 13.79 -4.93
C GLN A 197 -7.48 13.44 -4.94
N HIS A 198 -7.16 12.15 -4.82
CA HIS A 198 -5.79 11.69 -4.55
C HIS A 198 -5.18 10.82 -5.65
N PHE A 199 -6.01 10.17 -6.47
CA PHE A 199 -5.64 9.26 -7.55
C PHE A 199 -6.56 9.46 -8.77
N PRO A 200 -6.61 10.68 -9.35
CA PRO A 200 -7.52 10.96 -10.45
C PRO A 200 -7.24 10.09 -11.69
N GLU A 201 -5.99 9.66 -11.90
CA GLU A 201 -5.63 8.85 -13.08
C GLU A 201 -6.31 7.47 -13.08
N LEU A 202 -6.68 6.94 -11.90
CA LEU A 202 -7.35 5.65 -11.78
C LEU A 202 -8.83 5.70 -12.22
N LEU A 203 -9.46 6.87 -12.19
CA LEU A 203 -10.85 7.03 -12.62
C LEU A 203 -10.97 7.01 -14.14
N ASP A 204 -9.99 7.58 -14.84
CA ASP A 204 -9.95 7.56 -16.30
C ASP A 204 -9.78 6.12 -16.83
N LEU A 205 -9.05 5.27 -16.11
CA LEU A 205 -8.86 3.85 -16.44
C LEU A 205 -10.14 3.01 -16.23
N GLU A 206 -10.94 3.27 -15.20
CA GLU A 206 -12.24 2.60 -15.02
C GLU A 206 -13.20 2.91 -16.18
N ASP A 207 -13.21 4.17 -16.65
CA ASP A 207 -14.08 4.59 -17.74
C ASP A 207 -13.66 3.97 -19.09
N GLU A 208 -12.36 3.79 -19.36
CA GLU A 208 -11.86 3.13 -20.57
C GLU A 208 -12.16 1.62 -20.60
N VAL A 209 -12.06 0.93 -19.46
CA VAL A 209 -12.39 -0.51 -19.36
C VAL A 209 -13.90 -0.74 -19.51
N GLY A 210 -14.73 0.15 -18.95
CA GLY A 210 -16.18 0.11 -19.12
C GLY A 210 -16.62 0.35 -20.58
N GLN A 211 -15.89 1.17 -21.34
CA GLN A 211 -16.17 1.42 -22.76
C GLN A 211 -15.78 0.25 -23.67
N GLN A 212 -14.72 -0.49 -23.34
CA GLN A 212 -14.26 -1.64 -24.14
C GLN A 212 -15.21 -2.85 -24.07
N ASP A 213 -15.84 -3.08 -22.92
CA ASP A 213 -16.84 -4.16 -22.77
C ASP A 213 -18.15 -3.86 -23.52
N ASP A 214 -18.57 -2.58 -23.57
CA ASP A 214 -19.76 -2.16 -24.31
C ASP A 214 -19.57 -2.24 -25.84
N ASP A 215 -18.38 -1.89 -26.36
CA ASP A 215 -18.10 -1.99 -27.80
C ASP A 215 -17.96 -3.45 -28.29
N ALA A 216 -17.48 -4.36 -27.43
CA ALA A 216 -17.36 -5.78 -27.73
C ALA A 216 -18.73 -6.50 -27.80
N GLU A 217 -19.70 -6.13 -26.94
CA GLU A 217 -21.07 -6.66 -27.02
C GLU A 217 -21.82 -6.16 -28.27
N VAL A 218 -21.56 -4.93 -28.73
CA VAL A 218 -22.20 -4.35 -29.92
C VAL A 218 -21.67 -4.99 -31.23
N GLU A 219 -20.41 -5.43 -31.26
CA GLU A 219 -19.83 -6.10 -32.43
C GLU A 219 -20.23 -7.58 -32.53
N ALA A 220 -20.44 -8.27 -31.41
CA ALA A 220 -20.95 -9.65 -31.39
C ALA A 220 -22.44 -9.78 -31.75
N ALA A 221 -23.19 -8.67 -31.76
CA ALA A 221 -24.60 -8.60 -32.08
C ALA A 221 -24.91 -8.17 -33.54
N ARG A 222 -23.88 -8.01 -34.39
CA ARG A 222 -24.00 -7.67 -35.83
C ARG A 222 -23.68 -8.85 -36.75
#